data_AF-A0A0N4VLW8-F1
#
_entry.id   AF-A0A0N4VLW8-F1
#
_cell.length_a   1.000
_cell.length_b   1.000
_cell.length_c   1.000
_cell.angle_alpha   90.00
_cell.angle_beta   90.00
_cell.angle_gamma   90.00
#
_symmetry.space_group_name_H-M   'P 1'
#
loop_
_entity.id
_entity.type
_entity.pdbx_description
1 polymer ?
#
loop_
_entity_poly.entity_id
_entity_poly.type
_entity_poly.pdbx_seq_one_letter_code
_entity_poly.pdbx_strand_id
1 'polypeptide(L)'
;MTWDDAQRHCETQRSHLATFDTEQEYLDVSNALEGDSFWFGLRKIAGLWKWVDLQTVSYGKLPSESEGALRNSDCVHGKRFERWSATVCSEKMGYICEFLR
;
A
#
# COMPACT_ATOMS: atom_id res chain seq x y z
N MET A 1 -3.50 4.02 -11.60
CA MET A 1 -4.30 4.92 -10.74
C MET A 1 -3.36 5.68 -9.80
N THR A 2 -3.66 6.92 -9.37
CA THR A 2 -2.92 7.49 -8.21
C THR A 2 -3.35 6.77 -6.94
N TRP A 3 -2.59 6.90 -5.85
CA TRP A 3 -3.01 6.29 -4.57
C TRP A 3 -4.37 6.85 -4.10
N ASP A 4 -4.54 8.18 -4.15
CA ASP A 4 -5.79 8.82 -3.72
C ASP A 4 -6.99 8.48 -4.63
N ASP A 5 -6.77 8.36 -5.95
CA ASP A 5 -7.82 7.92 -6.87
C ASP A 5 -8.20 6.44 -6.63
N ALA A 6 -7.21 5.60 -6.30
CA ALA A 6 -7.43 4.18 -6.05
C ALA A 6 -8.20 3.94 -4.74
N GLN A 7 -7.82 4.64 -3.66
CA GLN A 7 -8.55 4.62 -2.40
C GLN A 7 -10.00 5.08 -2.59
N ARG A 8 -10.21 6.22 -3.26
CA ARG A 8 -11.56 6.71 -3.58
C ARG A 8 -12.36 5.69 -4.39
N HIS A 9 -11.73 5.02 -5.35
CA HIS A 9 -12.41 3.97 -6.11
C HIS A 9 -12.89 2.83 -5.22
N CYS A 10 -12.04 2.29 -4.34
CA CYS A 10 -12.45 1.26 -3.39
C CYS A 10 -13.60 1.75 -2.49
N GLU A 11 -13.53 2.98 -1.99
CA GLU A 11 -14.59 3.57 -1.16
C GLU A 11 -15.95 3.63 -1.88
N THR A 12 -15.97 3.89 -3.20
CA THR A 12 -17.23 3.84 -3.98
C THR A 12 -17.85 2.45 -4.04
N GLN A 13 -17.07 1.41 -3.78
CA GLN A 13 -17.49 0.01 -3.74
C GLN A 13 -17.72 -0.50 -2.30
N ARG A 14 -17.76 0.40 -1.30
CA ARG A 14 -17.83 0.04 0.12
C ARG A 14 -16.66 -0.84 0.59
N SER A 15 -15.48 -0.58 0.04
CA SER A 15 -14.21 -1.20 0.39
C SER A 15 -13.15 -0.13 0.66
N HIS A 16 -11.94 -0.55 1.00
CA HIS A 16 -10.76 0.33 1.04
C HIS A 16 -9.60 -0.33 0.30
N LEU A 17 -8.51 0.38 0.06
CA LEU A 17 -7.28 -0.28 -0.40
C LEU A 17 -6.86 -1.37 0.59
N ALA A 18 -6.42 -2.51 0.07
CA ALA A 18 -6.12 -3.68 0.88
C ALA A 18 -5.11 -3.38 1.99
N THR A 19 -5.37 -3.87 3.20
CA THR A 19 -4.41 -3.88 4.29
C THR A 19 -3.83 -5.30 4.43
N PHE A 20 -2.73 -5.43 5.16
CA PHE A 20 -2.07 -6.72 5.34
C PHE A 20 -1.66 -6.88 6.80
N ASP A 21 -2.25 -7.86 7.47
CA ASP A 21 -1.95 -8.18 8.86
C ASP A 21 -0.77 -9.15 8.97
N THR A 22 -0.48 -9.89 7.90
CA THR A 22 0.58 -10.91 7.87
C THR A 22 1.41 -10.91 6.59
N GLU A 23 2.62 -11.48 6.65
CA GLU A 23 3.45 -11.73 5.45
C GLU A 23 2.72 -12.60 4.43
N GLN A 24 2.00 -13.60 4.93
CA GLN A 24 1.36 -14.59 4.08
C GLN A 24 0.26 -13.95 3.22
N GLU A 25 -0.58 -13.08 3.79
CA GLU A 25 -1.60 -12.35 3.03
C GLU A 25 -0.97 -11.50 1.92
N TYR A 26 0.12 -10.79 2.21
CA TYR A 26 0.84 -10.02 1.19
C TYR A 26 1.46 -10.92 0.11
N LEU A 27 2.05 -12.07 0.49
CA LEU A 27 2.66 -13.00 -0.44
C LEU A 27 1.62 -13.66 -1.36
N ASP A 28 0.48 -14.06 -0.84
CA ASP A 28 -0.61 -14.67 -1.62
C ASP A 28 -1.10 -13.70 -2.70
N VAL A 29 -1.32 -12.44 -2.31
CA VAL A 29 -1.75 -11.38 -3.20
C VAL A 29 -0.68 -11.00 -4.22
N SER A 30 0.56 -10.75 -3.78
CA SER A 30 1.64 -10.34 -4.68
C SER A 30 2.08 -11.43 -5.66
N ASN A 31 1.93 -12.71 -5.29
CA ASN A 31 2.17 -13.83 -6.21
C ASN A 31 1.13 -13.88 -7.34
N ALA A 32 -0.13 -13.54 -7.05
CA ALA A 32 -1.20 -13.49 -8.05
C ALA A 32 -1.04 -12.33 -9.06
N LEU A 33 -0.25 -11.31 -8.72
CA LEU A 33 0.00 -10.14 -9.58
C LEU A 33 1.24 -10.25 -10.47
N GLU A 34 1.88 -11.43 -10.52
CA GLU A 34 2.97 -11.77 -11.45
C GLU A 34 4.18 -10.80 -11.53
N GLY A 35 4.32 -9.89 -10.57
CA GLY A 35 5.41 -8.90 -10.54
C GLY A 35 5.00 -7.46 -10.88
N ASP A 36 3.72 -7.19 -11.09
CA ASP A 36 3.23 -5.81 -11.23
C ASP A 36 3.32 -5.04 -9.91
N SER A 37 3.58 -3.72 -10.03
CA SER A 37 3.50 -2.82 -8.89
C SER A 37 2.06 -2.44 -8.61
N PHE A 38 1.70 -2.41 -7.32
CA PHE A 38 0.34 -2.12 -6.91
C PHE A 38 0.28 -1.25 -5.66
N TRP A 39 -0.74 -0.39 -5.61
CA TRP A 39 -1.13 0.32 -4.42
C TRP A 39 -1.86 -0.59 -3.43
N PHE A 40 -1.55 -0.38 -2.17
CA PHE A 40 -2.25 -0.94 -1.02
C PHE A 40 -2.42 0.14 0.07
N GLY A 41 -3.17 -0.19 1.11
CA GLY A 41 -3.74 0.76 2.07
C GLY A 41 -2.77 1.38 3.08
N LEU A 42 -1.46 1.40 2.81
CA LEU A 42 -0.46 1.98 3.71
C LEU A 42 -0.02 3.36 3.22
N ARG A 43 -0.08 4.36 4.10
CA ARG A 43 0.34 5.73 3.82
C ARG A 43 1.00 6.38 5.03
N LYS A 44 1.96 7.29 4.81
CA LYS A 44 2.53 8.16 5.84
C LYS A 44 1.62 9.36 6.06
N ILE A 45 1.15 9.55 7.29
CA ILE A 45 0.33 10.67 7.73
C ILE A 45 0.98 11.29 8.96
N ALA A 46 1.37 12.56 8.86
CA ALA A 46 2.08 13.28 9.92
C ALA A 46 3.34 12.52 10.42
N GLY A 47 4.10 11.94 9.50
CA GLY A 47 5.33 11.20 9.79
C GLY A 47 5.13 9.73 10.21
N LEU A 48 3.90 9.28 10.41
CA LEU A 48 3.59 7.92 10.86
C LEU A 48 2.95 7.09 9.74
N TRP A 49 3.43 5.85 9.55
CA TRP A 49 2.79 4.88 8.67
C TRP A 49 1.46 4.42 9.27
N LYS A 50 0.38 4.52 8.49
CA LYS A 50 -0.98 4.18 8.90
C LYS A 50 -1.67 3.37 7.82
N TRP A 51 -2.39 2.33 8.25
CA TRP A 51 -3.36 1.64 7.42
C TRP A 51 -4.62 2.48 7.26
N VAL A 52 -5.29 2.35 6.10
CA VAL A 52 -6.57 3.03 5.80
C VAL A 52 -7.73 2.53 6.66
N ASP A 53 -7.64 1.32 7.21
CA ASP A 53 -8.61 0.72 8.13
C ASP A 53 -8.38 1.11 9.61
N LEU A 54 -7.40 1.98 9.86
CA LEU A 54 -6.98 2.46 11.18
C LEU A 54 -6.36 1.38 12.09
N GLN A 55 -6.10 0.18 11.58
CA GLN A 55 -5.39 -0.83 12.35
C GLN A 55 -3.93 -0.45 12.57
N THR A 56 -3.35 -0.96 13.65
CA THR A 56 -1.92 -0.79 13.92
C THR A 56 -1.11 -1.61 12.93
N VAL A 57 -0.03 -1.02 12.41
CA VAL A 57 0.95 -1.77 11.61
C VAL A 57 1.66 -2.78 12.51
N SER A 58 1.15 -4.01 12.55
CA SER A 58 1.67 -5.14 13.33
C SER A 58 2.74 -5.92 12.57
N TYR A 59 2.69 -5.85 11.24
CA TYR A 59 3.58 -6.49 10.29
C TYR A 59 3.87 -5.53 9.13
N GLY A 60 5.08 -5.59 8.58
CA GLY A 60 5.41 -4.85 7.36
C GLY A 60 6.91 -4.72 7.14
N LYS A 61 7.36 -5.02 5.92
CA LYS A 61 8.70 -4.62 5.45
C LYS A 61 8.67 -3.13 5.14
N LEU A 62 8.42 -2.33 6.18
CA LEU A 62 8.30 -0.87 6.07
C LEU A 62 9.45 -0.35 5.20
N PRO A 63 9.15 0.59 4.29
CA PRO A 63 10.19 1.22 3.48
C PRO A 63 11.31 1.71 4.41
N SER A 64 12.57 1.41 4.05
CA SER A 64 13.70 1.90 4.84
C SER A 64 13.65 3.42 4.87
N GLU A 65 13.73 4.01 6.05
CA GLU A 65 13.86 5.47 6.18
C GLU A 65 15.23 5.98 5.70
N SER A 66 16.16 5.06 5.40
CA SER A 66 17.59 5.35 5.24
C SER A 66 18.10 5.61 3.81
N GLU A 67 17.26 5.63 2.77
CA GLU A 67 17.73 6.01 1.43
C GLU A 67 16.76 6.97 0.76
N GLY A 68 17.11 8.26 0.81
CA GLY A 68 16.57 9.25 -0.10
C GLY A 68 15.04 9.31 -0.15
N ALA A 69 14.36 9.26 1.00
CA ALA A 69 12.93 9.53 1.09
C ALA A 69 12.67 10.84 0.35
N LEU A 70 12.22 10.73 -0.90
CA LEU A 70 11.91 11.87 -1.72
C LEU A 70 10.92 12.69 -0.90
N ARG A 71 11.12 14.00 -0.83
CA ARG A 71 10.11 14.88 -0.24
C ARG A 71 8.78 14.52 -0.87
N ASN A 72 7.77 14.19 -0.05
CA ASN A 72 6.43 13.78 -0.46
C ASN A 72 6.27 12.30 -0.92
N SER A 73 7.20 11.40 -0.59
CA SER A 73 6.99 9.94 -0.74
C SER A 73 6.13 9.37 0.39
N ASP A 74 4.88 9.82 0.48
CA ASP A 74 3.97 9.43 1.56
C ASP A 74 3.18 8.16 1.24
N CYS A 75 3.24 7.62 0.02
CA CYS A 75 2.48 6.43 -0.39
C CYS A 75 3.39 5.23 -0.58
N VAL A 76 2.86 4.03 -0.34
CA VAL A 76 3.63 2.78 -0.43
C VAL A 76 3.05 1.88 -1.49
N HIS A 77 3.92 1.32 -2.33
CA HIS A 77 3.55 0.29 -3.28
C HIS A 77 4.25 -1.03 -2.99
N GLY A 78 3.60 -2.10 -3.42
CA GLY A 78 4.07 -3.47 -3.33
C GLY A 78 4.49 -3.99 -4.69
N LYS A 79 5.39 -4.96 -4.68
CA LYS A 79 5.77 -5.76 -5.84
C LYS A 79 6.25 -7.12 -5.38
N ARG A 80 6.03 -8.15 -6.20
CA ARG A 80 6.46 -9.52 -5.92
C ARG A 80 7.96 -9.59 -5.69
N PHE A 81 8.39 -10.31 -4.64
CA PHE A 81 9.79 -10.51 -4.24
C PHE A 81 10.59 -9.26 -3.84
N GLU A 82 9.96 -8.09 -3.81
CA GLU A 82 10.59 -6.84 -3.41
C GLU A 82 10.12 -6.40 -2.02
N ARG A 83 10.92 -5.56 -1.36
CA ARG A 83 10.46 -4.83 -0.17
C ARG A 83 9.44 -3.78 -0.59
N TRP A 84 8.56 -3.41 0.35
CA TRP A 84 7.67 -2.29 0.11
C TRP A 84 8.47 -1.01 -0.08
N SER A 85 8.04 -0.19 -1.03
CA SER A 85 8.76 1.00 -1.45
C SER A 85 7.88 2.23 -1.28
N ALA A 86 8.43 3.25 -0.63
CA ALA A 86 7.78 4.55 -0.52
C ALA A 86 8.02 5.35 -1.81
N THR A 87 6.97 5.93 -2.36
CA THR A 87 7.04 6.75 -3.57
C THR A 87 6.01 7.88 -3.53
N VAL A 88 6.09 8.79 -4.50
CA VAL A 88 5.13 9.90 -4.63
C VAL A 88 3.75 9.37 -4.98
N CYS A 89 2.73 9.83 -4.27
CA CYS A 89 1.33 9.35 -4.40
C CYS A 89 0.72 9.57 -5.80
N SER A 90 1.33 10.45 -6.60
CA SER A 90 0.91 10.75 -7.97
C SER A 90 1.31 9.68 -9.00
N GLU A 91 2.20 8.74 -8.64
CA GLU A 91 2.56 7.63 -9.52
C GLU A 91 1.34 6.81 -9.95
N LYS A 92 1.41 6.25 -11.15
CA LYS A 92 0.29 5.51 -11.76
C LYS A 92 0.63 4.01 -11.78
N MET A 93 -0.14 3.22 -11.03
CA MET A 93 0.00 1.76 -10.98
C MET A 93 -1.34 1.03 -10.75
N GLY A 94 -1.30 -0.30 -10.68
CA GLY A 94 -2.44 -1.13 -10.27
C GLY A 94 -2.82 -0.90 -8.80
N TYR A 95 -3.94 -1.45 -8.35
CA TYR A 95 -4.38 -1.33 -6.96
C TYR A 95 -5.28 -2.51 -6.58
N ILE A 96 -5.41 -2.75 -5.29
CA ILE A 96 -6.22 -3.84 -4.75
C ILE A 96 -7.16 -3.27 -3.70
N CYS A 97 -8.45 -3.57 -3.83
CA CYS A 97 -9.44 -3.26 -2.82
C CYS A 97 -9.69 -4.47 -1.93
N GLU A 98 -9.86 -4.22 -0.63
CA GLU A 98 -10.34 -5.19 0.34
C GLU A 98 -11.75 -4.81 0.78
N PHE A 99 -12.67 -5.74 0.60
CA PHE A 99 -14.04 -5.60 1.05
C PHE A 99 -14.14 -5.98 2.52
N LEU A 100 -14.98 -5.26 3.26
CA LEU A 100 -15.24 -5.53 4.68
C LEU A 100 -15.62 -7.01 4.87
N ARG A 101 -14.91 -7.68 5.79
CA ARG A 101 -15.18 -9.06 6.21
C ARG A 101 -16.46 -9.15 7.04
#